data_AF-A0A9P5QHX3-F1
#
_entry.id   AF-A0A9P5QHX3-F1
#
_cell.length_a   1.000
_cell.length_b   1.000
_cell.length_c   1.000
_cell.angle_alpha   90.00
_cell.angle_beta   90.00
_cell.angle_gamma   90.00
#
_symmetry.space_group_name_H-M   'P 1'
#
loop_
_entity.id
_entity.type
_entity.pdbx_description
1 polymer ?
#
loop_
_entity_poly.entity_id
_entity_poly.type
_entity_poly.pdbx_seq_one_letter_code
_entity_poly.pdbx_strand_id
1 'polypeptide(L)'
;SKAVEWYQKSAIQGHARAQFNLGVMYENGHGITQDRSKAIEWYQKAAIQGHADAQSNLGNMYDNGYGVTQDKSKAFDWYQKAAIQGYAGAQHNLGFMYYNGYGVIQDKSKAVKWYQKAAIQGHAGAQSNLKFMYNNGEGVTQGKSKAIGWNHNGDGEATVKEKDVDRPV
;
A
#
# COMPACT_ATOMS: atom_id res chain seq x y z
N SER A 1 -0.81 -25.59 -16.62
CA SER A 1 -2.23 -25.95 -16.45
C SER A 1 -3.09 -25.16 -17.44
N LYS A 2 -4.32 -25.59 -17.76
CA LYS A 2 -5.22 -24.86 -18.71
C LYS A 2 -5.50 -23.41 -18.27
N ALA A 3 -5.59 -23.16 -16.97
CA ALA A 3 -5.77 -21.79 -16.44
C ALA A 3 -4.57 -20.88 -16.75
N VAL A 4 -3.34 -21.37 -16.57
CA VAL A 4 -2.11 -20.63 -16.91
C VAL A 4 -2.07 -20.28 -18.39
N GLU A 5 -2.42 -21.22 -19.27
CA GLU A 5 -2.45 -20.98 -20.71
C GLU A 5 -3.44 -19.87 -21.10
N TRP A 6 -4.63 -19.83 -20.50
CA TRP A 6 -5.61 -18.77 -20.76
C TRP A 6 -5.15 -17.41 -20.24
N TYR A 7 -4.58 -17.35 -19.03
CA TYR A 7 -4.00 -16.10 -18.53
C TYR A 7 -2.83 -15.62 -19.38
N GLN A 8 -1.96 -16.52 -19.86
CA GLN A 8 -0.88 -16.18 -20.78
C GLN A 8 -1.41 -15.57 -22.07
N LYS A 9 -2.37 -16.20 -22.74
CA LYS A 9 -2.97 -15.67 -23.97
C LYS A 9 -3.60 -14.29 -23.77
N SER A 10 -4.30 -14.08 -22.65
CA SER A 10 -4.91 -12.78 -22.34
C SER A 10 -3.88 -11.72 -21.93
N ALA A 11 -2.86 -12.09 -21.17
CA ALA A 11 -1.78 -11.20 -20.75
C ALA A 11 -0.93 -10.72 -21.94
N ILE A 12 -0.67 -11.60 -22.91
CA ILE A 12 0.02 -11.29 -24.17
C ILE A 12 -0.79 -10.29 -25.00
N GLN A 13 -2.13 -10.36 -24.96
CA GLN A 13 -3.02 -9.39 -25.61
C GLN A 13 -3.11 -8.04 -24.88
N GLY A 14 -2.37 -7.85 -23.78
CA GLY A 14 -2.28 -6.55 -23.11
C GLY A 14 -3.23 -6.36 -21.92
N HIS A 15 -4.13 -7.30 -21.63
CA HIS A 15 -5.11 -7.11 -20.55
C HIS A 15 -4.44 -7.00 -19.17
N ALA A 16 -4.48 -5.82 -18.55
CA ALA A 16 -3.79 -5.53 -17.29
C ALA A 16 -4.11 -6.51 -16.16
N ARG A 17 -5.38 -6.91 -15.99
CA ARG A 17 -5.79 -7.90 -14.97
C ARG A 17 -5.17 -9.28 -15.24
N ALA A 18 -5.11 -9.71 -16.50
CA ALA A 18 -4.49 -10.99 -16.86
C ALA A 18 -2.98 -10.95 -16.67
N GLN A 19 -2.34 -9.82 -17.00
CA GLN A 19 -0.92 -9.59 -16.73
C GLN A 19 -0.62 -9.63 -15.23
N PHE A 20 -1.44 -8.97 -14.40
CA PHE A 20 -1.33 -9.05 -12.95
C PHE A 20 -1.46 -10.49 -12.45
N ASN A 21 -2.50 -11.22 -12.86
CA ASN A 21 -2.71 -12.61 -12.44
C ASN A 21 -1.56 -13.54 -12.89
N LEU A 22 -1.03 -13.33 -14.09
CA LEU A 22 0.13 -14.08 -14.56
C LEU A 22 1.38 -13.76 -13.73
N GLY A 23 1.55 -12.51 -13.33
CA GLY A 23 2.57 -12.09 -12.36
C GLY A 23 2.43 -12.85 -11.03
N VAL A 24 1.22 -12.91 -10.47
CA VAL A 24 0.91 -13.65 -9.23
C VAL A 24 1.23 -15.15 -9.38
N MET A 25 0.95 -15.73 -10.54
CA MET A 25 1.26 -17.15 -10.81
C MET A 25 2.76 -17.41 -10.84
N TYR A 26 3.54 -16.55 -11.50
CA TYR A 26 5.00 -16.64 -11.50
C TYR A 26 5.59 -16.39 -10.11
N GLU A 27 5.03 -15.46 -9.33
CA GLU A 27 5.49 -15.17 -7.98
C GLU A 27 5.31 -16.35 -7.03
N ASN A 28 4.18 -17.08 -7.13
CA ASN A 28 3.82 -18.15 -6.20
C ASN A 28 4.07 -19.57 -6.73
N GLY A 29 4.41 -19.72 -8.01
CA GLY A 29 4.56 -21.03 -8.64
C GLY A 29 3.22 -21.78 -8.85
N HIS A 30 2.11 -21.05 -8.99
CA HIS A 30 0.78 -21.66 -9.13
C HIS A 30 0.54 -22.18 -10.55
N GLY A 31 0.77 -23.48 -10.76
CA GLY A 31 0.57 -24.15 -12.04
C GLY A 31 1.63 -23.83 -13.10
N ILE A 32 2.67 -23.09 -12.71
CA ILE A 32 3.89 -22.75 -13.45
C ILE A 32 5.07 -22.74 -12.49
N THR A 33 6.30 -22.96 -12.97
CA THR A 33 7.50 -22.82 -12.12
C THR A 33 7.61 -21.40 -11.58
N GLN A 34 7.89 -21.27 -10.28
CA GLN A 34 8.09 -19.99 -9.62
C GLN A 34 9.27 -19.24 -10.28
N ASP A 35 9.06 -17.97 -10.61
CA ASP A 35 10.04 -17.09 -11.23
C ASP A 35 9.70 -15.62 -10.90
N ARG A 36 10.36 -15.08 -9.87
CA ARG A 36 10.09 -13.71 -9.40
C ARG A 36 10.49 -12.65 -10.41
N SER A 37 11.51 -12.90 -11.24
CA SER A 37 11.92 -11.97 -12.30
C SER A 37 10.82 -11.84 -13.35
N LYS A 38 10.24 -12.96 -13.79
CA LYS A 38 9.06 -12.92 -14.68
C LYS A 38 7.83 -12.30 -14.02
N ALA A 39 7.62 -12.55 -12.73
CA ALA A 39 6.52 -11.91 -12.00
C ALA A 39 6.61 -10.38 -12.10
N ILE A 40 7.81 -9.83 -11.91
CA ILE A 40 8.08 -8.40 -12.00
C ILE A 40 7.85 -7.87 -13.40
N GLU A 41 8.28 -8.56 -14.46
CA GLU A 41 7.99 -8.16 -15.84
C GLU A 41 6.48 -8.03 -16.10
N TRP A 42 5.69 -9.00 -15.63
CA TRP A 42 4.24 -8.98 -15.81
C TRP A 42 3.55 -7.94 -14.94
N TYR A 43 3.99 -7.77 -13.69
CA TYR A 43 3.51 -6.69 -12.85
C TYR A 43 3.83 -5.32 -13.43
N GLN A 44 5.01 -5.11 -14.03
CA GLN A 44 5.37 -3.84 -14.69
C GLN A 44 4.40 -3.52 -15.82
N LYS A 45 4.08 -4.49 -16.69
CA LYS A 45 3.11 -4.29 -17.77
C LYS A 45 1.72 -3.90 -17.26
N ALA A 46 1.24 -4.54 -16.20
CA ALA A 46 -0.04 -4.20 -15.59
C ALA A 46 -0.01 -2.84 -14.87
N ALA A 47 1.08 -2.55 -14.17
CA ALA A 47 1.27 -1.34 -13.38
C ALA A 47 1.38 -0.07 -14.23
N ILE A 48 2.04 -0.17 -15.40
CA ILE A 48 2.12 0.91 -16.39
C ILE A 48 0.72 1.28 -16.92
N GLN A 49 -0.21 0.31 -16.97
CA GLN A 49 -1.60 0.53 -17.34
C GLN A 49 -2.47 1.03 -16.18
N GLY A 50 -1.88 1.33 -15.01
CA GLY A 50 -2.61 1.84 -13.86
C GLY A 50 -3.15 0.77 -12.91
N HIS A 51 -2.88 -0.54 -13.10
CA HIS A 51 -3.43 -1.56 -12.21
C HIS A 51 -2.88 -1.41 -10.77
N ALA A 52 -3.72 -0.98 -9.83
CA ALA A 52 -3.30 -0.60 -8.48
C ALA A 52 -2.64 -1.76 -7.69
N ASP A 53 -3.18 -2.98 -7.75
CA ASP A 53 -2.55 -4.13 -7.09
C ASP A 53 -1.16 -4.46 -7.67
N ALA A 54 -0.98 -4.33 -8.99
CA ALA A 54 0.31 -4.58 -9.63
C ALA A 54 1.33 -3.51 -9.23
N GLN A 55 0.92 -2.25 -9.13
CA GLN A 55 1.74 -1.17 -8.60
C GLN A 55 2.13 -1.44 -7.14
N SER A 56 1.18 -1.83 -6.29
CA SER A 56 1.47 -2.18 -4.90
C SER A 56 2.41 -3.38 -4.79
N ASN A 57 2.23 -4.41 -5.62
CA ASN A 57 3.11 -5.59 -5.62
C ASN A 57 4.52 -5.25 -6.12
N LEU A 58 4.68 -4.40 -7.13
CA LEU A 58 6.01 -3.90 -7.51
C LEU A 58 6.66 -3.10 -6.38
N GLY A 59 5.87 -2.29 -5.68
CA GLY A 59 6.31 -1.61 -4.46
C GLY A 59 6.92 -2.61 -3.47
N ASN A 60 6.18 -3.68 -3.15
CA ASN A 60 6.65 -4.73 -2.25
C ASN A 60 7.91 -5.44 -2.76
N MET A 61 7.99 -5.74 -4.06
CA MET A 61 9.14 -6.43 -4.66
C MET A 61 10.41 -5.59 -4.54
N TYR A 62 10.35 -4.30 -4.87
CA TYR A 62 11.49 -3.38 -4.72
C TYR A 62 11.80 -3.09 -3.24
N ASP A 63 10.79 -3.01 -2.39
CA ASP A 63 10.97 -2.72 -0.96
C ASP A 63 11.73 -3.85 -0.25
N ASN A 64 11.50 -5.09 -0.64
CA ASN A 64 12.09 -6.27 -0.02
C ASN A 64 13.22 -6.92 -0.84
N GLY A 65 13.47 -6.48 -2.06
CA GLY A 65 14.45 -7.09 -2.96
C GLY A 65 14.05 -8.48 -3.46
N TYR A 66 12.75 -8.71 -3.66
CA TYR A 66 12.25 -10.01 -4.13
C TYR A 66 12.34 -10.09 -5.64
N GLY A 67 13.29 -10.87 -6.15
CA GLY A 67 13.52 -11.03 -7.60
C GLY A 67 14.15 -9.82 -8.29
N VAL A 68 14.41 -8.74 -7.55
CA VAL A 68 15.11 -7.52 -7.98
C VAL A 68 16.04 -7.05 -6.88
N THR A 69 17.03 -6.23 -7.23
CA THR A 69 17.79 -5.48 -6.23
C THR A 69 16.85 -4.58 -5.42
N GLN A 70 17.00 -4.58 -4.11
CA GLN A 70 16.21 -3.73 -3.22
C GLN A 70 16.42 -2.25 -3.57
N ASP A 71 15.33 -1.51 -3.70
CA ASP A 71 15.33 -0.09 -4.05
C ASP A 71 14.12 0.59 -3.39
N LYS A 72 14.37 1.22 -2.24
CA LYS A 72 13.32 1.89 -1.47
C LYS A 72 12.71 3.08 -2.23
N SER A 73 13.48 3.77 -3.07
CA SER A 73 12.96 4.91 -3.83
C SER A 73 12.02 4.44 -4.95
N LYS A 74 12.36 3.37 -5.68
CA LYS A 74 11.40 2.76 -6.63
C LYS A 74 10.18 2.18 -5.93
N ALA A 75 10.35 1.57 -4.76
CA ALA A 75 9.22 1.09 -3.99
C ALA A 75 8.26 2.23 -3.62
N PHE A 76 8.79 3.35 -3.15
CA PHE A 76 8.03 4.56 -2.86
C PHE A 76 7.25 5.06 -4.07
N ASP A 77 7.89 5.13 -5.24
CA ASP A 77 7.24 5.59 -6.47
C ASP A 77 6.09 4.70 -6.92
N TRP A 78 6.18 3.39 -6.68
CA TRP A 78 5.12 2.44 -7.01
C TRP A 78 3.98 2.46 -6.00
N TYR A 79 4.30 2.47 -4.70
CA TYR A 79 3.29 2.64 -3.66
C TYR A 79 2.55 3.96 -3.81
N GLN A 80 3.24 5.04 -4.17
CA GLN A 80 2.60 6.34 -4.37
C GLN A 80 1.54 6.29 -5.47
N LYS A 81 1.84 5.65 -6.61
CA LYS A 81 0.86 5.49 -7.71
C LYS A 81 -0.37 4.70 -7.25
N ALA A 82 -0.19 3.59 -6.53
CA ALA A 82 -1.31 2.80 -6.01
C ALA A 82 -2.10 3.54 -4.92
N ALA A 83 -1.41 4.28 -4.04
CA ALA A 83 -2.00 5.02 -2.93
C ALA A 83 -2.88 6.19 -3.40
N ILE A 84 -2.46 6.88 -4.48
CA ILE A 84 -3.24 7.95 -5.13
C ILE A 84 -4.56 7.39 -5.68
N GLN A 85 -4.57 6.14 -6.14
CA GLN A 85 -5.78 5.44 -6.60
C GLN A 85 -6.68 4.92 -5.48
N GLY A 86 -6.32 5.16 -4.21
CA GLY A 86 -7.13 4.74 -3.07
C GLY A 86 -6.71 3.41 -2.45
N TYR A 87 -5.71 2.70 -2.97
CA TYR A 87 -5.37 1.36 -2.47
C TYR A 87 -4.85 1.40 -1.03
N ALA A 88 -5.65 0.91 -0.08
CA ALA A 88 -5.40 1.07 1.36
C ALA A 88 -4.05 0.49 1.82
N GLY A 89 -3.64 -0.68 1.28
CA GLY A 89 -2.34 -1.28 1.60
C GLY A 89 -1.16 -0.41 1.15
N ALA A 90 -1.25 0.21 -0.02
CA ALA A 90 -0.22 1.12 -0.52
C ALA A 90 -0.21 2.44 0.24
N GLN A 91 -1.37 2.96 0.64
CA GLN A 91 -1.47 4.12 1.52
C GLN A 91 -0.81 3.86 2.87
N HIS A 92 -1.04 2.69 3.46
CA HIS A 92 -0.34 2.25 4.67
C HIS A 92 1.18 2.22 4.46
N ASN A 93 1.66 1.57 3.39
CA ASN A 93 3.09 1.45 3.12
C ASN A 93 3.74 2.82 2.86
N LEU A 94 3.04 3.72 2.17
CA LEU A 94 3.51 5.08 1.94
C LEU A 94 3.60 5.87 3.27
N GLY A 95 2.62 5.70 4.16
CA GLY A 95 2.67 6.24 5.52
C GLY A 95 3.88 5.72 6.29
N PHE A 96 4.17 4.43 6.19
CA PHE A 96 5.34 3.81 6.81
C PHE A 96 6.67 4.33 6.26
N MET A 97 6.76 4.55 4.96
CA MET A 97 7.97 5.10 4.33
C MET A 97 8.21 6.54 4.75
N TYR A 98 7.18 7.40 4.77
CA TYR A 98 7.31 8.76 5.28
C TYR A 98 7.65 8.80 6.78
N TYR A 99 7.10 7.88 7.58
CA TYR A 99 7.38 7.81 9.00
C TYR A 99 8.85 7.50 9.29
N ASN A 100 9.46 6.59 8.53
CA ASN A 100 10.83 6.14 8.75
C ASN A 100 11.88 6.86 7.85
N GLY A 101 11.46 7.59 6.82
CA GLY A 101 12.35 8.15 5.82
C GLY A 101 12.93 7.11 4.86
N TYR A 102 12.18 6.04 4.54
CA TYR A 102 12.64 5.02 3.61
C TYR A 102 12.34 5.40 2.17
N GLY A 103 13.38 5.60 1.36
CA GLY A 103 13.24 5.98 -0.05
C GLY A 103 12.71 7.40 -0.28
N VAL A 104 12.42 8.14 0.80
CA VAL A 104 11.88 9.50 0.82
C VAL A 104 12.39 10.23 2.07
N ILE A 105 12.44 11.56 2.04
CA ILE A 105 12.72 12.37 3.23
C ILE A 105 11.64 12.10 4.29
N GLN A 106 12.06 11.85 5.53
CA GLN A 106 11.16 11.61 6.65
C GLN A 106 10.20 12.79 6.85
N ASP A 107 8.91 12.50 6.95
CA ASP A 107 7.84 13.47 7.16
C ASP A 107 6.69 12.82 7.91
N LYS A 108 6.72 12.90 9.24
CA LYS A 108 5.72 12.27 10.11
C LYS A 108 4.32 12.87 9.90
N SER A 109 4.21 14.13 9.52
CA SER A 109 2.91 14.74 9.22
C SER A 109 2.29 14.19 7.92
N LYS A 110 3.09 13.90 6.90
CA LYS A 110 2.62 13.14 5.73
C LYS A 110 2.28 11.69 6.08
N ALA A 111 3.05 11.06 6.97
CA ALA A 111 2.74 9.71 7.44
C ALA A 111 1.34 9.63 8.07
N VAL A 112 1.01 10.57 8.98
CA VAL A 112 -0.33 10.70 9.57
C VAL A 112 -1.42 10.78 8.50
N LYS A 113 -1.25 11.64 7.49
CA LYS A 113 -2.23 11.82 6.41
C LYS A 113 -2.47 10.54 5.62
N TRP A 114 -1.41 9.78 5.32
CA TRP A 114 -1.54 8.53 4.57
C TRP A 114 -2.12 7.40 5.42
N TYR A 115 -1.71 7.28 6.68
CA TYR A 115 -2.32 6.33 7.60
C TYR A 115 -3.80 6.63 7.83
N GLN A 116 -4.22 7.89 7.97
CA GLN A 116 -5.64 8.26 8.05
C GLN A 116 -6.45 7.74 6.86
N LYS A 117 -5.96 7.96 5.63
CA LYS A 117 -6.63 7.48 4.41
C LYS A 117 -6.80 5.96 4.38
N ALA A 118 -5.76 5.21 4.75
CA ALA A 118 -5.82 3.74 4.80
C ALA A 118 -6.74 3.24 5.92
N ALA A 119 -6.70 3.90 7.07
CA ALA A 119 -7.40 3.50 8.27
C ALA A 119 -8.91 3.77 8.21
N ILE A 120 -9.33 4.84 7.50
CA ILE A 120 -10.72 5.09 7.11
C ILE A 120 -11.30 3.91 6.31
N GLN A 121 -10.46 3.24 5.50
CA GLN A 121 -10.85 2.05 4.74
C GLN A 121 -10.74 0.75 5.57
N GLY A 122 -10.53 0.84 6.89
CA GLY A 122 -10.44 -0.33 7.75
C GLY A 122 -9.08 -1.03 7.78
N HIS A 123 -8.01 -0.45 7.22
CA HIS A 123 -6.70 -1.09 7.23
C HIS A 123 -6.11 -1.13 8.66
N ALA A 124 -6.15 -2.31 9.29
CA ALA A 124 -5.78 -2.52 10.68
C ALA A 124 -4.38 -1.99 11.05
N GLY A 125 -3.36 -2.27 10.22
CA GLY A 125 -1.99 -1.77 10.46
C GLY A 125 -1.91 -0.25 10.44
N ALA A 126 -2.74 0.42 9.63
CA ALA A 126 -2.76 1.88 9.55
C ALA A 126 -3.49 2.47 10.76
N GLN A 127 -4.57 1.83 11.22
CA GLN A 127 -5.27 2.20 12.45
C GLN A 127 -4.33 2.13 13.66
N SER A 128 -3.55 1.04 13.78
CA SER A 128 -2.57 0.87 14.85
C SER A 128 -1.44 1.91 14.79
N ASN A 129 -0.84 2.11 13.62
CA ASN A 129 0.24 3.09 13.46
C ASN A 129 -0.25 4.53 13.71
N LEU A 130 -1.46 4.85 13.24
CA LEU A 130 -2.04 6.16 13.50
C LEU A 130 -2.29 6.37 15.00
N LYS A 131 -2.88 5.39 15.69
CA LYS A 131 -3.09 5.45 17.14
C LYS A 131 -1.77 5.64 17.89
N PHE A 132 -0.73 4.92 17.50
CA PHE A 132 0.61 5.09 18.06
C PHE A 132 1.12 6.52 17.89
N MET A 133 1.04 7.08 16.67
CA MET A 133 1.51 8.43 16.40
C MET A 133 0.74 9.49 17.20
N TYR A 134 -0.59 9.36 17.31
CA TYR A 134 -1.40 10.29 18.11
C TYR A 134 -1.09 10.20 19.62
N ASN A 135 -0.88 8.99 20.16
CA ASN A 135 -0.55 8.81 21.57
C ASN A 135 0.79 9.45 21.94
N ASN A 136 1.75 9.43 21.02
CA ASN A 136 3.10 9.95 21.20
C ASN A 136 3.27 11.40 20.68
N GLY A 137 2.21 12.02 20.14
CA GLY A 137 2.28 13.37 19.58
C GLY A 137 3.15 13.48 18.33
N GLU A 138 3.30 12.40 17.57
CA GLU A 138 4.17 12.34 16.40
C GLU A 138 3.46 12.83 15.13
N GLY A 139 4.03 13.84 14.47
CA GLY A 139 3.48 14.37 13.21
C GLY A 139 2.15 15.11 13.37
N VAL A 140 1.67 15.31 14.61
CA VAL A 140 0.47 16.06 14.98
C VAL A 140 0.84 17.20 15.95
N THR A 141 0.07 18.28 15.95
CA THR A 141 0.28 19.39 16.89
C THR A 141 -0.07 18.95 18.33
N GLN A 142 0.84 19.20 19.27
CA GLN A 142 0.67 18.92 20.70
C GLN A 142 -0.61 19.60 21.22
N GLY A 143 -1.48 18.86 21.92
CA GLY A 143 -2.82 19.30 22.33
C GLY A 143 -3.97 18.66 21.54
N LYS A 144 -3.69 18.00 20.39
CA LYS A 144 -4.64 17.14 19.66
C LYS A 144 -4.34 15.65 19.83
N SER A 145 -3.73 15.23 20.94
CA SER A 145 -3.62 13.80 21.29
C SER A 145 -5.01 13.31 21.66
N LYS A 146 -5.76 12.91 20.63
CA LYS A 146 -7.18 12.59 20.69
C LYS A 146 -7.38 11.09 20.55
N ALA A 147 -8.36 10.56 21.28
CA ALA A 147 -8.79 9.19 21.06
C ALA A 147 -9.37 9.08 19.64
N ILE A 148 -8.79 8.19 18.82
CA ILE A 148 -9.25 7.95 17.45
C ILE A 148 -10.46 7.01 17.51
N GLY A 149 -11.64 7.54 17.15
CA GLY A 149 -12.83 6.74 16.87
C GLY A 149 -12.99 6.52 15.37
N TRP A 150 -13.20 5.26 14.97
CA TRP A 150 -13.57 4.89 13.60
C TRP A 150 -15.08 4.75 13.53
N ASN A 151 -15.77 5.67 12.85
CA ASN A 151 -17.19 5.51 12.58
C ASN A 151 -17.37 4.88 11.18
N HIS A 152 -18.12 3.80 11.10
CA HIS A 152 -18.69 3.32 9.84
C HIS A 152 -20.18 3.69 9.86
N ASN A 153 -20.55 4.84 9.31
CA ASN A 153 -21.96 5.15 9.12
C ASN A 153 -22.48 4.38 7.88
N GLY A 154 -23.77 4.03 7.87
CA GLY A 154 -24.41 3.16 6.84
C GLY A 154 -24.39 3.70 5.40
N ASP A 155 -23.84 4.89 5.23
CA ASP A 155 -23.69 5.71 4.04
C ASP A 155 -22.26 5.61 3.44
N GLY A 156 -21.37 4.82 4.06
CA GLY A 156 -20.06 4.46 3.52
C GLY A 156 -18.93 5.48 3.77
N GLU A 157 -19.23 6.61 4.41
CA GLU A 157 -18.20 7.57 4.82
C GLU A 157 -17.63 7.22 6.21
N ALA A 158 -16.39 6.72 6.22
CA ALA A 158 -15.63 6.58 7.45
C ALA A 158 -14.89 7.87 7.78
N THR A 159 -15.11 8.40 8.99
CA THR A 159 -14.47 9.64 9.47
C THR A 159 -13.66 9.37 10.72
N VAL A 160 -12.48 9.98 10.81
CA VAL A 160 -11.67 10.01 12.01
C VAL A 160 -12.30 11.04 12.96
N LYS A 161 -12.98 10.58 14.01
CA LYS A 161 -13.45 11.50 15.06
C LYS A 161 -12.32 11.77 16.03
N GLU A 162 -11.98 13.04 16.08
CA GLU A 162 -11.01 13.63 16.96
C GLU A 162 -11.71 14.00 18.30
N LYS A 163 -11.61 13.16 19.34
CA LYS A 163 -12.11 13.52 20.69
C LYS A 163 -11.01 14.10 21.56
N ASP A 164 -11.18 15.35 21.98
CA ASP A 164 -10.33 15.96 23.02
C ASP A 164 -10.41 15.12 24.30
N VAL A 165 -9.27 14.63 24.75
CA VAL A 165 -9.15 13.99 26.07
C VAL A 165 -8.34 14.96 26.90
N ASP A 166 -8.98 15.63 27.86
CA ASP A 166 -8.28 16.41 28.87
C ASP A 166 -7.30 15.46 29.58
N ARG A 167 -6.00 15.73 29.44
CA ARG A 167 -5.01 15.13 30.32
C ARG A 167 -5.04 15.94 31.62
N PRO A 168 -5.25 15.31 32.78
CA PRO A 168 -5.02 16.01 34.04
C PRO A 168 -3.54 16.42 34.09
N VAL A 169 -3.32 17.69 34.46
CA VAL A 169 -2.02 18.29 34.78
C VAL A 169 -1.36 17.59 35.95
#